data_AF-A0A6B3CZN5-F1
#
_entry.id   AF-A0A6B3CZN5-F1
#
_cell.length_a   1.000
_cell.length_b   1.000
_cell.length_c   1.000
_cell.angle_alpha   90.00
_cell.angle_beta   90.00
_cell.angle_gamma   90.00
#
_symmetry.space_group_name_H-M   'P 1'
#
loop_
_entity.id
_entity.type
_entity.pdbx_description
1 polymer ?
#
loop_
_entity_poly.entity_id
_entity_poly.type
_entity_poly.pdbx_seq_one_letter_code
_entity_poly.pdbx_strand_id
1 'polypeptide(L)'
;ESSHTVRYPSARFTFTWSGSRDRWLVSMDGSPARSADGDRLAPATVVVQHVKVRESDFRDFRGSNSPYVESVGSGRAEVLRDGRAYDATWKRGAAEDG
;
A
#
# COMPACT_ATOMS: atom_id res chain seq x y z
N GLU A 1 -6.00 19.42 -5.94
CA GLU A 1 -6.15 17.97 -6.21
C GLU A 1 -5.34 17.22 -5.16
N SER A 2 -5.96 16.29 -4.43
CA SER A 2 -5.28 15.55 -3.35
C SER A 2 -4.49 14.39 -3.95
N SER A 3 -3.20 14.31 -3.64
CA SER A 3 -2.35 13.19 -4.05
C SER A 3 -1.52 12.71 -2.87
N HIS A 4 -1.33 11.40 -2.76
CA HIS A 4 -0.49 10.76 -1.75
C HIS A 4 0.46 9.78 -2.42
N THR A 5 1.74 9.79 -2.03
CA THR A 5 2.76 8.94 -2.66
C THR A 5 3.53 8.15 -1.60
N VAL A 6 3.55 6.83 -1.77
CA VAL A 6 4.33 5.89 -0.96
C VAL A 6 5.54 5.44 -1.77
N ARG A 7 6.73 5.51 -1.17
CA ARG A 7 8.00 5.18 -1.83
C ARG A 7 8.69 4.01 -1.13
N TYR A 8 9.17 3.09 -1.93
CA TYR A 8 10.08 2.01 -1.59
C TYR A 8 11.40 2.25 -2.32
N PRO A 9 12.50 1.55 -1.96
CA PRO A 9 13.78 1.71 -2.63
C PRO A 9 13.72 1.56 -4.16
N SER A 10 12.85 0.67 -4.66
CA SER A 10 12.73 0.35 -6.09
C SER A 10 11.30 0.42 -6.64
N ALA A 11 10.34 0.94 -5.87
CA ALA A 11 8.94 1.05 -6.30
C ALA A 11 8.28 2.31 -5.75
N ARG A 12 7.31 2.86 -6.48
CA ARG A 12 6.52 4.01 -6.04
C ARG A 12 5.04 3.81 -6.37
N PHE A 13 4.20 4.05 -5.39
CA PHE A 13 2.75 4.12 -5.56
C PHE A 13 2.28 5.55 -5.40
N THR A 14 1.45 6.03 -6.31
CA THR A 14 0.80 7.34 -6.20
C THR A 14 -0.71 7.17 -6.30
N PHE A 15 -1.42 7.73 -5.33
CA PHE A 15 -2.88 7.75 -5.26
C PHE A 15 -3.33 9.19 -5.50
N THR A 16 -4.09 9.41 -6.57
CA THR A 16 -4.62 10.74 -6.90
C THR A 16 -6.13 10.74 -6.83
N TRP A 17 -6.71 11.63 -6.05
CA TRP A 17 -8.17 11.72 -5.92
C TRP A 17 -8.80 12.26 -7.20
N SER A 18 -9.76 11.52 -7.75
CA SER A 18 -10.62 11.97 -8.84
C SER A 18 -11.99 12.32 -8.26
N GLY A 19 -12.25 13.61 -8.09
CA GLY A 19 -13.54 14.09 -7.58
C GLY A 19 -14.72 13.80 -8.51
N SER A 20 -14.50 13.69 -9.83
CA SER A 20 -15.56 13.31 -10.77
C SER A 20 -15.95 11.83 -10.71
N ARG A 21 -15.07 10.98 -10.14
CA ARG A 21 -15.30 9.55 -9.99
C ARG A 21 -15.58 9.14 -8.55
N ASP A 22 -15.34 10.05 -7.60
CA ASP A 22 -15.27 9.75 -6.16
C ASP A 22 -14.35 8.57 -5.85
N ARG A 23 -13.18 8.50 -6.50
CA ARG A 23 -12.22 7.39 -6.35
C ARG A 23 -10.77 7.86 -6.38
N TRP A 24 -9.88 7.07 -5.77
CA TRP A 24 -8.43 7.24 -5.84
C TRP A 24 -7.83 6.52 -7.04
N LEU A 25 -7.32 7.25 -8.03
CA LEU A 25 -6.63 6.68 -9.18
C LEU A 25 -5.22 6.22 -8.78
N VAL A 26 -4.92 4.93 -8.98
CA VAL A 26 -3.64 4.32 -8.58
C VAL A 26 -2.65 4.38 -9.74
N SER A 27 -1.44 4.89 -9.51
CA SER A 27 -0.30 4.75 -10.42
C SER A 27 0.84 4.00 -9.74
N MET A 28 1.50 3.10 -10.49
CA MET A 28 2.70 2.37 -10.06
C MET A 28 3.86 2.81 -10.94
N ASP A 29 4.95 3.27 -10.32
CA ASP A 29 6.14 3.78 -10.98
C ASP A 29 5.88 4.88 -12.02
N GLY A 30 4.83 5.68 -11.77
CA GLY A 30 4.38 6.76 -12.64
C GLY A 30 3.39 6.34 -13.73
N SER A 31 3.19 5.04 -13.94
CA SER A 31 2.24 4.51 -14.93
C SER A 31 0.87 4.23 -14.31
N PRO A 32 -0.25 4.51 -15.01
CA PRO A 32 -1.58 4.07 -14.62
C PRO A 32 -1.66 2.58 -14.27
N ALA A 33 -2.01 2.24 -13.02
CA ALA A 33 -2.22 0.85 -12.64
C ALA A 33 -3.58 0.36 -13.16
N ARG A 34 -3.60 -0.84 -13.74
CA ARG A 34 -4.80 -1.43 -14.36
C ARG A 34 -5.09 -2.83 -13.81
N SER A 35 -6.36 -3.23 -13.83
CA SER A 35 -6.78 -4.61 -13.57
C SER A 35 -6.35 -5.54 -14.72
N ALA A 36 -6.55 -6.85 -14.56
CA ALA A 36 -6.29 -7.83 -15.61
C ALA A 36 -7.13 -7.56 -16.88
N ASP A 37 -8.34 -7.03 -16.71
CA ASP A 37 -9.24 -6.65 -17.81
C ASP A 37 -8.88 -5.29 -18.43
N GLY A 38 -7.85 -4.61 -17.91
CA GLY A 38 -7.35 -3.34 -18.42
C GLY A 38 -7.98 -2.09 -17.80
N ASP A 39 -8.92 -2.23 -16.87
CA ASP A 39 -9.58 -1.09 -16.22
C ASP A 39 -8.66 -0.36 -15.26
N ARG A 40 -8.79 0.98 -15.17
CA ARG A 40 -8.00 1.78 -14.24
C ARG A 40 -8.35 1.41 -12.79
N LEU A 41 -7.35 1.05 -11.99
CA LEU A 41 -7.55 0.85 -10.55
C LEU A 41 -7.96 2.16 -9.88
N ALA A 42 -9.15 2.15 -9.30
CA ALA A 42 -9.82 3.30 -8.73
C ALA A 42 -10.60 2.94 -7.44
N PRO A 43 -9.93 2.51 -6.34
CA PRO A 43 -10.61 2.21 -5.08
C PRO A 43 -11.22 3.46 -4.42
N ALA A 44 -12.28 3.27 -3.64
CA ALA A 44 -12.88 4.33 -2.83
C ALA A 44 -12.07 4.65 -1.56
N THR A 45 -11.30 3.67 -1.06
CA THR A 45 -10.48 3.81 0.14
C THR A 45 -9.15 3.09 -0.07
N VAL A 46 -8.06 3.69 0.40
CA VAL A 46 -6.73 3.09 0.44
C VAL A 46 -6.25 3.10 1.88
N VAL A 47 -5.68 2.00 2.35
CA VAL A 47 -5.04 1.92 3.67
C VAL A 47 -3.55 1.70 3.45
N VAL A 48 -2.74 2.63 3.95
CA VAL A 48 -1.28 2.52 3.97
C VAL A 48 -0.88 2.04 5.37
N GLN A 49 -0.49 0.77 5.48
CA GLN A 49 -0.02 0.19 6.73
C GLN A 49 1.50 0.34 6.83
N HIS A 50 1.99 0.98 7.89
CA HIS A 50 3.43 1.07 8.16
C HIS A 50 3.85 -0.09 9.06
N VAL A 51 4.71 -0.95 8.54
CA VAL A 51 5.17 -2.20 9.18
C VAL A 51 6.68 -2.28 9.16
N LYS A 52 7.25 -3.07 10.08
CA LYS A 52 8.67 -3.38 10.04
C LYS A 52 8.94 -4.44 8.96
N VAL A 53 9.91 -4.16 8.10
CA VAL A 53 10.44 -5.11 7.14
C VAL A 53 11.87 -5.44 7.55
N ARG A 54 12.20 -6.72 7.60
CA ARG A 54 13.54 -7.22 7.95
C ARG A 54 13.92 -8.39 7.05
N GLU A 55 15.17 -8.83 7.14
CA GLU A 55 15.57 -10.06 6.48
C GLU A 55 14.80 -11.26 7.04
N SER A 56 14.37 -12.15 6.15
CA SER A 56 13.83 -13.45 6.53
C SER A 56 14.92 -14.53 6.56
N ASP A 57 14.55 -15.73 6.97
CA ASP A 57 15.42 -16.92 6.89
C ASP A 57 15.47 -17.52 5.46
N PHE A 58 14.69 -16.99 4.52
CA PHE A 58 14.57 -17.51 3.16
C PHE A 58 15.44 -16.75 2.16
N ARG A 59 16.05 -17.51 1.24
CA ARG A 59 16.81 -16.99 0.10
C ARG A 59 16.37 -17.67 -1.19
N ASP A 60 16.44 -16.94 -2.30
CA ASP A 60 16.24 -17.51 -3.63
C ASP A 60 17.44 -18.39 -4.04
N PHE A 61 17.33 -19.06 -5.20
CA PHE A 61 18.40 -19.94 -5.70
C PHE A 61 19.70 -19.20 -6.06
N ARG A 62 19.68 -17.86 -6.16
CA ARG A 62 20.84 -17.00 -6.41
C ARG A 62 21.40 -16.38 -5.12
N GLY A 63 20.81 -16.69 -3.97
CA GLY A 63 21.23 -16.20 -2.65
C GLY A 63 20.59 -14.88 -2.21
N SER A 64 19.67 -14.29 -2.98
CA SER A 64 18.99 -13.04 -2.59
C SER A 64 18.00 -13.31 -1.44
N ASN A 65 18.04 -12.49 -0.39
CA ASN A 65 17.09 -12.61 0.72
C ASN A 65 15.67 -12.24 0.28
N SER A 66 14.69 -13.06 0.68
CA SER A 66 13.28 -12.68 0.58
C SER A 66 12.91 -11.87 1.83
N PRO A 67 12.33 -10.67 1.72
CA PRO A 67 12.01 -9.85 2.88
C PRO A 67 10.90 -10.49 3.74
N TYR A 68 11.00 -10.33 5.06
CA TYR A 68 9.93 -10.66 6.01
C TYR A 68 9.18 -9.39 6.41
N VAL A 69 7.86 -9.42 6.27
CA VAL A 69 6.96 -8.31 6.64
C VAL A 69 6.28 -8.65 7.97
N GLU A 70 6.56 -7.88 9.03
CA GLU A 70 5.96 -8.07 10.34
C GLU A 70 4.54 -7.49 10.38
N SER A 71 3.54 -8.32 10.07
CA SER A 71 2.12 -7.94 10.00
C SER A 71 1.30 -8.18 11.28
N VAL A 72 1.85 -8.95 12.23
CA VAL A 72 1.27 -9.14 13.58
C VAL A 72 1.90 -8.11 14.51
N GLY A 73 1.09 -7.43 15.31
CA GLY A 73 1.51 -6.35 16.20
C GLY A 73 0.62 -5.12 16.07
N SER A 74 1.22 -3.94 16.10
CA SER A 74 0.52 -2.66 15.93
C SER A 74 1.46 -1.60 15.37
N GLY A 75 0.91 -0.59 14.71
CA GLY A 75 1.72 0.49 14.16
C GLY A 75 0.90 1.65 13.58
N ARG A 76 1.58 2.60 12.93
CA ARG A 76 0.95 3.72 12.23
C ARG A 76 0.27 3.22 10.96
N ALA A 77 -0.87 3.83 10.63
CA ALA A 77 -1.49 3.70 9.33
C ALA A 77 -1.94 5.08 8.82
N GLU A 78 -2.19 5.17 7.53
CA GLU A 78 -2.90 6.29 6.91
C GLU A 78 -4.09 5.73 6.14
N VAL A 79 -5.26 6.32 6.31
CA VAL A 79 -6.46 5.96 5.54
C VAL A 79 -6.74 7.09 4.56
N LEU A 80 -6.69 6.77 3.26
CA LEU A 80 -7.07 7.71 2.20
C LEU A 80 -8.53 7.44 1.83
N ARG A 81 -9.40 8.44 2.03
CA ARG A 81 -10.83 8.31 1.75
C ARG A 81 -11.44 9.68 1.46
N ASP A 82 -12.37 9.73 0.50
CA ASP A 82 -13.12 10.94 0.15
C ASP A 82 -12.20 12.15 -0.13
N GLY A 83 -11.11 11.90 -0.87
CA GLY A 83 -10.12 12.91 -1.23
C GLY A 83 -9.25 13.44 -0.08
N ARG A 84 -9.26 12.79 1.09
CA ARG A 84 -8.50 13.17 2.28
C ARG A 84 -7.63 12.02 2.79
N ALA A 85 -6.58 12.37 3.52
CA ALA A 85 -5.74 11.43 4.27
C ALA A 85 -6.03 11.59 5.76
N TYR A 86 -6.18 10.47 6.46
CA TYR A 86 -6.43 10.43 7.90
C TYR A 86 -5.33 9.63 8.57
N ASP A 87 -4.68 10.22 9.58
CA ASP A 87 -3.80 9.48 10.48
C ASP A 87 -4.59 8.41 11.23
N ALA A 88 -4.03 7.21 11.29
CA ALA A 88 -4.63 6.06 11.95
C ALA A 88 -3.57 5.19 12.63
N THR A 89 -4.04 4.19 13.36
CA THR A 89 -3.21 3.09 13.86
C THR A 89 -3.83 1.75 13.47
N TRP A 90 -2.99 0.74 13.27
CA TRP A 90 -3.42 -0.63 13.02
C TRP A 90 -3.03 -1.52 14.19
N LYS A 91 -3.79 -2.59 14.40
CA LYS A 91 -3.47 -3.66 15.34
C LYS A 91 -3.92 -5.01 14.76
N ARG A 92 -3.07 -6.02 14.91
CA ARG A 92 -3.35 -7.42 14.62
C ARG A 92 -2.75 -8.26 15.75
N GLY A 93 -3.57 -8.97 16.53
CA GLY A 93 -3.11 -9.64 17.75
C GLY A 93 -2.29 -10.89 17.46
N ALA A 94 -2.82 -11.77 16.62
CA ALA A 94 -2.24 -13.04 16.25
C ALA A 94 -2.25 -13.26 14.73
N ALA A 95 -1.53 -14.26 14.26
CA ALA A 95 -1.38 -14.53 12.83
C ALA A 95 -2.67 -15.06 12.18
N GLU A 96 -3.56 -15.62 12.99
CA GLU A 96 -4.89 -16.09 12.67
C GLU A 96 -5.95 -14.98 12.70
N ASP A 97 -5.64 -13.81 13.27
CA ASP A 97 -6.57 -12.69 13.31
C ASP A 97 -6.69 -12.03 11.94
N GLY A 98 -7.92 -11.71 11.51
CA GLY A 98 -8.22 -11.02 10.26
C GLY A 98 -9.45 -11.55 9.56
#